data_AF-A0A7C7DN36-F1
#
_entry.id   AF-A0A7C7DN36-F1
#
_cell.length_a   1.000
_cell.length_b   1.000
_cell.length_c   1.000
_cell.angle_alpha   90.00
_cell.angle_beta   90.00
_cell.angle_gamma   90.00
#
_symmetry.space_group_name_H-M   'P 1'
#
loop_
_entity.id
_entity.type
_entity.pdbx_description
1 polymer ?
#
loop_
_entity_poly.entity_id
_entity_poly.type
_entity_poly.pdbx_seq_one_letter_code
_entity_poly.pdbx_strand_id
1 'polypeptide(L)' 'TIVFEISNVQKDQYIRLRGTNLGVGVPNETDADGNPLIDDLAANLGLDGASEAYADLWFYSNPIFITVAK' A
#
# COMPACT_ATOMS: atom_id res chain seq x y z
N THR A 1 2.61 18.31 2.44
CA THR A 1 3.90 17.62 2.30
C THR A 1 3.90 16.41 3.19
N ILE A 2 4.23 15.23 2.66
CA ILE A 2 4.39 14.00 3.45
C ILE A 2 5.88 13.83 3.71
N VAL A 3 6.26 13.58 4.97
CA VAL A 3 7.64 13.33 5.38
C VAL A 3 7.68 12.02 6.16
N PHE A 4 8.56 11.11 5.78
CA PHE A 4 8.78 9.85 6.46
C PHE A 4 10.28 9.68 6.72
N GLU A 5 10.65 9.47 7.98
CA GLU A 5 12.03 9.25 8.37
C GLU A 5 12.32 7.75 8.45
N ILE A 6 13.42 7.32 7.82
CA ILE A 6 13.89 5.94 7.88
C ILE A 6 15.11 5.90 8.78
N SER A 7 14.94 5.40 10.00
CA SER A 7 16.04 5.30 10.97
C SER A 7 16.87 4.03 10.76
N ASN A 8 18.13 4.05 11.20
CA ASN A 8 19.04 2.89 11.26
C ASN A 8 19.18 2.11 9.93
N VAL A 9 19.37 2.82 8.82
CA VAL A 9 19.63 2.19 7.52
C VAL A 9 21.04 1.56 7.49
N GLN A 10 21.12 0.24 7.54
CA GLN A 10 22.38 -0.52 7.61
C GLN A 10 22.71 -1.33 6.35
N LYS A 11 21.77 -1.43 5.41
CA LYS A 11 21.91 -2.23 4.19
C LYS A 11 21.25 -1.52 3.01
N ASP A 12 21.73 -1.84 1.82
CA ASP A 12 21.10 -1.43 0.57
C ASP A 12 19.65 -1.93 0.53
N GLN A 13 18.74 -1.05 0.13
CA GLN A 13 17.31 -1.32 0.07
C GLN A 13 16.62 -0.39 -0.93
N TYR A 14 15.32 -0.56 -1.14
CA TYR A 14 14.52 0.39 -1.90
C TYR A 14 13.22 0.67 -1.16
N ILE A 15 12.65 1.84 -1.42
CA ILE A 15 11.32 2.21 -0.96
C ILE A 15 10.41 2.47 -2.16
N ARG A 16 9.11 2.26 -1.95
CA ARG A 16 8.05 2.68 -2.86
C ARG A 16 7.00 3.40 -2.04
N LEU A 17 6.52 4.52 -2.56
CA LEU A 17 5.31 5.12 -2.05
C LEU A 17 4.13 4.31 -2.57
N ARG A 18 3.23 3.92 -1.67
CA ARG A 18 1.90 3.39 -1.99
C ARG A 18 0.86 4.40 -1.54
N GLY A 19 -0.24 4.49 -2.28
CA GLY A 19 -1.43 5.12 -1.76
C GLY A 19 -2.69 4.50 -2.34
N THR A 20 -3.79 4.79 -1.66
CA THR A 20 -5.13 4.33 -1.99
C THR A 20 -6.15 5.42 -1.64
N ASN A 21 -7.33 5.36 -2.26
CA ASN A 21 -8.48 6.16 -1.83
C ASN A 21 -9.20 5.56 -0.61
N LEU A 22 -8.84 4.34 -0.19
CA LEU A 22 -9.38 3.68 1.00
C LEU A 22 -8.86 4.30 2.30
N GLY A 23 -9.69 4.22 3.35
CA GLY A 23 -9.28 4.56 4.72
C GLY A 23 -8.43 3.46 5.36
N VAL A 24 -7.97 3.70 6.59
CA VAL A 24 -7.33 2.65 7.43
C VAL A 24 -8.41 1.77 8.07
N GLY A 25 -8.14 0.47 8.22
CA GLY A 25 -9.04 -0.48 8.88
C GLY A 25 -10.37 -0.73 8.16
N VAL A 26 -10.46 -0.44 6.86
CA VAL A 26 -11.62 -0.79 6.03
C VAL A 26 -11.76 -2.32 6.01
N PRO A 27 -12.91 -2.90 6.43
CA PRO A 27 -13.11 -4.34 6.49
C PRO A 27 -12.80 -5.03 5.17
N ASN A 28 -12.05 -6.12 5.22
CA ASN A 28 -11.59 -6.93 4.08
C ASN A 28 -10.62 -6.24 3.09
N GLU A 29 -10.40 -4.92 3.21
CA GLU A 29 -9.54 -4.17 2.29
C GLU A 29 -8.21 -3.73 2.91
N THR A 30 -8.24 -3.18 4.15
CA THR A 30 -7.05 -2.62 4.80
C THR A 30 -6.96 -2.98 6.27
N ASP A 31 -5.74 -3.21 6.77
CA ASP A 31 -5.49 -3.42 8.20
C ASP A 31 -5.46 -2.09 8.99
N ALA A 32 -5.18 -2.18 10.29
CA ALA A 32 -5.12 -1.02 11.20
C ALA A 32 -4.01 -0.02 10.85
N ASP A 33 -2.98 -0.45 10.11
CA ASP A 33 -1.87 0.38 9.64
C ASP A 33 -2.08 0.86 8.18
N GLY A 34 -3.21 0.49 7.55
CA GLY A 34 -3.52 0.84 6.17
C GLY A 34 -2.78 -0.02 5.13
N ASN A 35 -2.30 -1.21 5.49
CA ASN A 35 -1.79 -2.18 4.53
C ASN A 35 -2.94 -2.91 3.83
N PRO A 36 -2.79 -3.23 2.53
CA PRO A 36 -3.76 -4.04 1.83
C PRO A 36 -3.88 -5.41 2.48
N LEU A 37 -5.11 -5.88 2.61
CA LEU A 37 -5.41 -7.26 2.95
C LEU A 37 -5.43 -8.14 1.68
N ILE A 38 -5.57 -9.44 1.86
CA ILE A 38 -5.65 -10.39 0.75
C ILE A 38 -7.06 -10.40 0.15
N ASP A 39 -7.16 -10.35 -1.18
CA ASP A 39 -8.43 -10.30 -1.93
C ASP A 39 -9.42 -11.41 -1.55
N ASP A 40 -8.93 -12.58 -1.13
CA ASP A 40 -9.78 -13.71 -0.69
C ASP A 40 -10.73 -13.35 0.47
N LEU A 41 -10.41 -12.33 1.26
CA LEU A 41 -11.31 -11.82 2.31
C LEU A 41 -12.55 -11.12 1.73
N ALA A 42 -12.44 -10.56 0.53
CA ALA A 42 -13.51 -9.88 -0.20
C ALA A 42 -14.18 -10.78 -1.26
N ALA A 43 -13.61 -11.95 -1.60
CA ALA A 43 -14.08 -12.83 -2.67
C ALA A 43 -15.58 -13.23 -2.60
N ASN A 44 -16.15 -13.30 -1.39
CA ASN A 44 -17.57 -13.65 -1.20
C ASN A 44 -18.54 -12.48 -1.39
N LEU A 45 -18.05 -11.27 -1.65
CA LEU A 45 -18.88 -10.07 -1.82
C LEU A 45 -19.48 -9.97 -3.23
N GLY A 46 -19.03 -10.82 -4.18
CA GLY A 46 -19.55 -10.85 -5.55
C GLY A 46 -19.31 -9.54 -6.30
N LEU A 47 -18.26 -8.84 -5.90
CA LEU A 47 -17.81 -7.61 -6.51
C LEU A 47 -16.79 -8.03 -7.58
N ASP A 48 -17.10 -7.75 -8.84
CA ASP A 48 -16.20 -8.02 -9.98
C ASP A 48 -16.59 -7.07 -11.13
N GLY A 49 -16.57 -5.76 -10.87
CA GLY A 49 -17.12 -4.76 -11.78
C GLY A 49 -16.48 -3.38 -11.69
N ALA A 50 -16.76 -2.55 -12.70
CA ALA A 50 -16.18 -1.21 -12.79
C ALA A 50 -16.44 -0.35 -11.55
N SER A 51 -17.63 -0.47 -10.93
CA SER A 51 -17.97 0.28 -9.73
C SER A 51 -17.05 -0.04 -8.54
N GLU A 52 -16.65 -1.29 -8.40
CA GLU A 52 -15.71 -1.73 -7.36
C GLU A 52 -14.30 -1.29 -7.71
N ALA A 53 -13.86 -1.49 -8.97
CA ALA A 53 -12.53 -1.05 -9.40
C ALA A 53 -12.29 0.46 -9.20
N TYR A 54 -13.35 1.28 -9.28
CA TYR A 54 -13.26 2.71 -8.94
C TYR A 54 -13.35 3.01 -7.44
N ALA A 55 -13.93 2.11 -6.65
CA ALA A 55 -13.98 2.22 -5.19
C ALA A 55 -12.67 1.76 -4.53
N ASP A 56 -11.89 0.91 -5.21
CA ASP A 56 -10.61 0.38 -4.72
C ASP A 56 -9.43 0.71 -5.66
N LEU A 57 -8.95 1.95 -5.58
CA LEU A 57 -7.85 2.45 -6.41
C LEU A 57 -6.53 2.39 -5.64
N TRP A 58 -5.55 1.70 -6.21
CA TRP A 58 -4.18 1.66 -5.70
C TRP A 58 -3.19 2.28 -6.67
N PHE A 59 -2.23 3.04 -6.14
CA PHE A 59 -1.10 3.53 -6.91
C PHE A 59 0.22 3.25 -6.19
N TYR A 60 1.24 3.04 -6.99
CA TYR A 60 2.59 2.75 -6.54
C TYR A 60 3.56 3.65 -7.28
N SER A 61 4.47 4.29 -6.56
CA SER A 61 5.58 5.00 -7.20
C SER A 61 6.55 4.02 -7.83
N ASN A 62 7.40 4.55 -8.71
CA ASN A 62 8.64 3.87 -9.06
C ASN A 62 9.50 3.64 -7.79
N PRO A 63 10.30 2.57 -7.75
CA PRO A 63 11.23 2.34 -6.66
C PRO A 63 12.27 3.46 -6.57
N ILE A 64 12.55 3.88 -5.35
CA ILE A 64 13.66 4.77 -5.01
C ILE A 64 14.71 3.89 -4.31
N PHE A 65 15.85 3.72 -4.96
CA PHE A 65 16.93 2.88 -4.45
C PHE A 65 17.80 3.65 -3.47
N ILE A 66 18.16 3.00 -2.37
CA ILE A 66 18.99 3.52 -1.29
C ILE A 66 20.21 2.62 -1.18
N THR A 67 21.39 3.22 -1.28
CA THR A 67 22.68 2.53 -1.11
C THR A 67 23.37 3.08 0.13
N VAL A 68 23.92 2.19 0.95
CA VAL A 68 24.71 2.57 2.13
C VAL A 68 26.18 2.69 1.74
N ALA A 69 26.81 3.82 2.06
CA ALA A 69 28.24 3.99 1.87
C ALA A 69 28.99 2.97 2.75
N LYS A 70 29.97 2.30 2.14
CA LYS A 70 30.84 1.32 2.82
C LYS A 70 31.86 2.00 3.71
#